data_AF-A0A060YYD0-F1
#
_entry.id   AF-A0A060YYD0-F1
#
_cell.length_a   1.000
_cell.length_b   1.000
_cell.length_c   1.000
_cell.angle_alpha   90.00
_cell.angle_beta   90.00
_cell.angle_gamma   90.00
#
_symmetry.space_group_name_H-M   'P 1'
#
loop_
_entity.id
_entity.type
_entity.pdbx_description
1 polymer ?
#
loop_
_entity_poly.entity_id
_entity_poly.type
_entity_poly.pdbx_seq_one_letter_code
_entity_poly.pdbx_strand_id
1 'polypeptide(L)'
;MYVCNVAAEWRATFHKDVVVDLVCYRRNGHNEMDEPLFTQPLMYKQIKKQKGVLQKYSEKLLAEGAVSRQDYEVTHSAIYTIYSGAKSI
;
A
#
# COMPACT_ATOMS: atom_id res chain seq x y z
N MET A 1 2.43 11.96 -4.42
CA MET A 1 2.75 11.31 -5.71
C MET A 1 3.85 12.10 -6.43
N TYR A 2 5.07 12.15 -5.89
CA TYR A 2 6.12 12.97 -6.52
C TYR A 2 6.70 12.28 -7.78
N VAL A 3 7.25 11.07 -7.62
CA VAL A 3 7.90 10.32 -8.71
C VAL A 3 6.94 10.05 -9.88
N CYS A 4 5.67 9.74 -9.60
CA CYS A 4 4.68 9.53 -10.65
C CYS A 4 4.39 10.80 -11.46
N ASN A 5 4.38 11.99 -10.83
CA ASN A 5 4.19 13.25 -11.55
C ASN A 5 5.38 13.51 -12.46
N VAL A 6 6.61 13.33 -11.96
CA VAL A 6 7.84 13.49 -12.76
C VAL A 6 7.85 12.52 -13.95
N ALA A 7 7.46 11.27 -13.76
CA ALA A 7 7.36 10.29 -14.84
C ALA A 7 6.30 10.70 -15.88
N ALA A 8 5.13 11.17 -15.44
CA ALA A 8 4.09 11.64 -16.34
C ALA A 8 4.55 12.88 -17.14
N GLU A 9 5.21 13.83 -16.49
CA GLU A 9 5.77 15.03 -17.12
C GLU A 9 6.87 14.68 -18.13
N TRP A 10 7.76 13.73 -17.82
CA TRP A 10 8.77 13.22 -18.76
C TRP A 10 8.11 12.64 -20.01
N ARG A 11 7.11 11.76 -19.81
CA ARG A 11 6.38 11.14 -20.91
C ARG A 11 5.66 12.18 -21.78
N ALA A 12 5.07 13.20 -21.16
CA ALA A 12 4.37 14.28 -21.85
C ALA A 12 5.31 15.20 -22.62
N THR A 13 6.49 15.50 -22.07
CA THR A 13 7.45 16.47 -22.64
C THR A 13 8.28 15.85 -23.76
N PHE A 14 8.80 14.64 -23.54
CA PHE A 14 9.79 14.04 -24.43
C PHE A 14 9.21 12.92 -25.30
N HIS A 15 7.99 12.48 -25.03
CA HIS A 15 7.35 11.35 -25.72
C HIS A 15 8.23 10.09 -25.75
N LYS A 16 9.04 9.90 -24.71
CA LYS A 16 9.89 8.72 -24.50
C LYS A 16 9.34 7.87 -23.36
N ASP A 17 9.72 6.60 -23.37
CA ASP A 17 9.32 5.68 -22.32
C ASP A 17 10.05 6.04 -21.02
N VAL A 18 9.41 5.73 -19.89
CA VAL A 18 9.91 5.99 -18.54
C VAL A 18 9.45 4.85 -17.65
N VAL A 19 10.33 4.44 -16.74
CA VAL A 19 10.07 3.34 -15.81
C VAL A 19 10.05 3.89 -14.39
N VAL A 20 9.03 3.53 -13.63
CA VAL A 20 8.97 3.73 -12.19
C VAL A 20 9.22 2.39 -11.52
N ASP A 21 10.40 2.21 -10.95
CA ASP A 21 10.71 1.03 -10.14
C ASP A 21 10.10 1.19 -8.73
N LEU A 22 8.94 0.56 -8.52
CA LEU A 22 8.26 0.56 -7.22
C LEU A 22 8.74 -0.62 -6.38
N VAL A 23 9.85 -0.41 -5.68
CA VAL A 23 10.41 -1.38 -4.74
C VAL A 23 9.43 -1.60 -3.58
N CYS A 24 8.88 -2.80 -3.49
CA CYS A 24 7.91 -3.20 -2.47
C CYS A 24 8.17 -4.63 -1.98
N TYR A 25 7.27 -5.18 -1.15
CA TYR A 25 7.33 -6.55 -0.68
C TYR A 25 6.00 -7.27 -0.89
N ARG A 26 6.07 -8.59 -1.09
CA ARG A 26 4.89 -9.45 -1.17
C ARG A 26 4.55 -9.95 0.23
N ARG A 27 3.36 -9.61 0.73
CA ARG A 27 2.94 -9.93 2.11
C ARG A 27 2.73 -11.44 2.33
N ASN A 28 2.11 -12.10 1.35
CA ASN A 28 1.81 -13.54 1.37
C ASN A 28 2.75 -14.30 0.42
N GLY A 29 2.55 -15.61 0.25
CA GLY A 29 3.23 -16.43 -0.75
C GLY A 29 2.97 -15.98 -2.19
N HIS A 30 3.33 -16.81 -3.18
CA HIS A 30 3.04 -16.47 -4.57
C HIS A 30 1.53 -16.39 -4.83
N ASN A 31 0.77 -17.23 -4.14
CA ASN A 31 -0.65 -17.06 -3.86
C ASN A 31 -0.90 -17.06 -2.34
N GLU A 32 -2.15 -16.89 -1.92
CA GLU A 32 -2.56 -16.79 -0.52
C GLU A 32 -2.45 -18.11 0.27
N MET A 33 -2.44 -19.26 -0.41
CA MET A 33 -2.35 -20.58 0.19
C MET A 33 -0.91 -21.11 0.26
N ASP A 34 0.01 -20.48 -0.48
CA ASP A 34 1.42 -20.83 -0.47
C ASP A 34 2.10 -20.39 0.83
N GLU A 35 2.95 -21.27 1.35
CA GLU A 35 3.83 -20.96 2.49
C GLU A 35 5.23 -20.55 1.99
N PRO A 36 5.55 -19.25 1.99
CA PRO A 36 6.82 -18.76 1.46
C PRO A 36 8.03 -18.99 2.38
N LEU A 37 7.82 -19.35 3.65
CA LEU A 37 8.93 -19.59 4.58
C LEU A 37 9.82 -20.77 4.16
N PHE A 38 9.31 -21.70 3.35
CA PHE A 38 10.09 -22.85 2.89
C PHE A 38 11.29 -22.46 2.01
N THR A 39 11.16 -21.42 1.19
CA THR A 39 12.21 -21.00 0.25
C THR A 39 12.80 -19.63 0.60
N GLN A 40 12.05 -18.76 1.28
CA GLN A 40 12.45 -17.37 1.57
C GLN A 40 12.31 -17.00 3.06
N PRO A 41 12.88 -17.79 4.00
CA PRO A 41 12.61 -17.65 5.43
C PRO A 41 13.09 -16.32 6.03
N LEU A 42 14.26 -15.81 5.64
CA LEU A 42 14.82 -14.58 6.21
C LEU A 42 14.00 -13.35 5.79
N MET A 43 13.66 -13.27 4.50
CA MET A 43 12.85 -12.18 3.95
C MET A 43 11.47 -12.14 4.60
N TYR A 44 10.78 -13.28 4.69
CA TYR A 44 9.44 -13.31 5.29
C TYR A 44 9.43 -13.11 6.81
N LYS A 45 10.51 -13.48 7.52
CA LYS A 45 10.70 -13.09 8.93
C LYS A 45 10.80 -11.57 9.11
N GLN A 46 11.43 -10.86 8.18
CA GLN A 46 11.49 -9.39 8.21
C GLN A 46 10.13 -8.77 7.83
N ILE A 47 9.50 -9.28 6.76
CA ILE A 47 8.18 -8.80 6.31
C ILE A 47 7.13 -8.93 7.41
N LYS A 48 7.08 -10.05 8.14
CA LYS A 48 6.14 -10.27 9.25
C LYS A 48 6.27 -9.24 10.39
N LYS A 49 7.42 -8.58 10.54
CA LYS A 49 7.65 -7.53 11.55
C LYS A 49 7.24 -6.13 11.06
N GLN A 50 6.97 -5.95 9.77
CA GLN A 50 6.65 -4.65 9.20
C GLN A 50 5.18 -4.29 9.50
N LYS A 51 4.94 -3.06 9.98
CA LYS A 51 3.61 -2.46 9.93
C LYS A 51 3.15 -2.32 8.47
N GLY A 52 1.85 -2.49 8.22
CA GLY A 52 1.27 -2.32 6.89
C GLY A 52 1.45 -0.90 6.35
N VAL A 53 1.55 -0.75 5.02
CA VAL A 53 1.80 0.55 4.37
C VAL A 53 0.73 1.59 4.72
N LEU A 54 -0.56 1.19 4.70
CA LEU A 54 -1.67 2.06 5.08
C LEU A 54 -1.52 2.59 6.51
N GLN A 55 -1.22 1.69 7.46
CA GLN A 55 -1.03 2.05 8.87
C GLN A 55 0.16 3.01 9.06
N LYS A 56 1.31 2.73 8.42
CA LYS A 56 2.48 3.60 8.52
C LYS A 56 2.18 5.01 8.00
N TYR A 57 1.47 5.10 6.88
CA TYR A 57 1.16 6.38 6.26
C TYR A 57 0.09 7.14 7.06
N SER A 58 -0.95 6.45 7.56
CA SER A 58 -1.96 7.09 8.41
C SER A 58 -1.38 7.58 9.73
N GLU A 59 -0.55 6.78 10.41
CA GLU A 59 0.16 7.20 11.62
C GLU A 59 1.01 8.46 11.38
N LYS A 60 1.71 8.52 10.24
CA LYS A 60 2.48 9.71 9.84
C LYS A 60 1.59 10.94 9.67
N LEU A 61 0.51 10.84 8.89
CA LEU A 61 -0.38 11.97 8.60
C LEU A 61 -1.09 12.48 9.86
N LEU A 62 -1.48 11.58 10.77
CA LEU A 62 -2.06 11.94 12.06
C LEU A 62 -1.05 12.67 12.95
N ALA A 63 0.20 12.21 12.97
CA ALA A 63 1.27 12.86 13.73
C ALA A 63 1.65 14.25 13.18
N GLU A 64 1.58 14.41 11.85
CA GLU A 64 1.77 15.70 11.18
C GLU A 64 0.57 16.64 11.32
N GLY A 65 -0.57 16.15 11.83
CA GLY A 65 -1.82 16.92 11.93
C GLY A 65 -2.47 17.23 10.57
N ALA A 66 -1.96 16.64 9.48
CA ALA A 66 -2.48 16.82 8.13
C ALA A 66 -3.86 16.17 7.93
N VAL A 67 -4.18 15.18 8.77
CA VAL A 67 -5.47 14.48 8.79
C VAL A 67 -5.93 14.37 10.25
N SER A 68 -7.21 14.59 10.51
CA SER A 68 -7.78 14.37 11.84
C SER A 68 -8.06 12.89 12.07
N ARG A 69 -8.00 12.44 13.34
CA ARG A 69 -8.36 11.06 13.69
C ARG A 69 -9.78 10.73 13.26
N GLN A 70 -10.72 11.67 13.41
CA GLN A 70 -12.11 11.46 13.05
C GLN A 70 -12.29 11.23 11.55
N ASP A 71 -11.64 12.04 10.71
CA ASP A 71 -11.73 11.88 9.25
C ASP A 71 -11.14 10.55 8.78
N TYR A 72 -10.03 10.13 9.39
CA TYR A 72 -9.42 8.83 9.14
C TYR A 72 -10.39 7.68 9.47
N GLU A 73 -10.98 7.67 10.67
CA GLU A 73 -11.88 6.60 11.10
C GLU A 73 -13.16 6.56 10.25
N VAL A 74 -13.74 7.71 9.91
CA VAL A 74 -14.93 7.80 9.05
C VAL A 74 -14.64 7.21 7.67
N THR A 75 -13.53 7.62 7.04
CA THR A 75 -13.15 7.15 5.70
C THR A 75 -12.83 5.66 5.72
N HIS A 76 -12.06 5.20 6.71
CA HIS A 76 -11.70 3.80 6.87
C HIS A 76 -12.96 2.94 7.07
N SER A 77 -13.85 3.34 7.99
CA SER A 77 -15.11 2.63 8.24
C SER A 77 -16.00 2.57 6.99
N ALA A 78 -16.17 3.68 6.28
CA ALA A 78 -16.97 3.74 5.05
C ALA A 78 -16.49 2.75 3.98
N ILE A 79 -15.17 2.65 3.78
CA ILE A 79 -14.57 1.67 2.86
C ILE A 79 -14.94 0.24 3.30
N TYR A 80 -14.78 -0.08 4.59
CA TYR A 80 -15.15 -1.40 5.10
C TYR A 80 -16.64 -1.69 4.95
N THR A 81 -17.53 -0.72 5.19
CA THR A 81 -18.97 -0.88 4.98
C THR A 81 -19.29 -1.20 3.52
N ILE A 82 -18.68 -0.49 2.56
CA ILE A 82 -18.88 -0.77 1.13
C ILE A 82 -18.48 -2.20 0.78
N TYR A 83 -17.32 -2.66 1.24
CA TYR A 83 -16.82 -4.00 0.90
C TYR A 83 -17.45 -5.15 1.72
N SER A 84 -18.00 -4.88 2.90
CA SER A 84 -18.71 -5.87 3.72
C SER A 84 -20.19 -6.02 3.34
N GLY A 85 -20.80 -4.96 2.78
CA GLY A 85 -22.18 -4.95 2.29
C GLY A 85 -22.43 -5.74 0.99
N ALA A 86 -21.38 -6.19 0.30
CA ALA A 86 -21.49 -7.00 -0.92
C ALA A 86 -21.50 -8.53 -0.67
N LYS A 87 -21.53 -8.97 0.60
CA LYS A 87 -21.55 -10.40 1.00
C LYS A 87 -22.94 -10.92 1.40
N SER A 88 -24.01 -10.35 0.85
CA SER A 88 -25.38 -10.83 1.06
C SER A 88 -26.12 -10.96 -0.27
N ILE A 89 -25.66 -11.91 -1.11
CA ILE A 89 -26.46 -12.66 -2.08
C ILE A 89 -25.86 -14.07 -2.14
#